data_AF-A0A5C5ZDU0-F1
#
_entry.id   AF-A0A5C5ZDU0-F1
#
_cell.length_a   1.000
_cell.length_b   1.000
_cell.length_c   1.000
_cell.angle_alpha   90.00
_cell.angle_beta   90.00
_cell.angle_gamma   90.00
#
_symmetry.space_group_name_H-M   'P 1'
#
loop_
_entity.id
_entity.type
_entity.pdbx_description
1 polymer ?
#
loop_
_entity_poly.entity_id
_entity_poly.type
_entity_poly.pdbx_seq_one_letter_code
_entity_poly.pdbx_strand_id
1 'polypeptide(L)'
;MLAACTGCTGSRWGRSHPSYAAKYPRHTGNLARMAKQAVDARHVAGETGLYSGVSGRDEPAGGAVHLGGFHYPEYLNGAVETRLGIQGVGVPNKDFFSGGFECGARLQSPSRLAPFVGIGGYAGGNEKDDGRDNNGNGYIDEDFEKNDTSYDVAVIPEVGVHFWTTPYIRTSASASYYVTSAGGDSDFMLYGVSLSVLTKPKSPAYTDPSEFCPIDCGDATDSSGLFPGELYPSEPWPQADSTEPPLNPAYEGLLDP
;
A
#
# COMPACT_ATOMS: atom_id res chain seq x y z
N MET A 1 -1.99 31.76 4.44
CA MET A 1 -2.50 31.38 3.09
C MET A 1 -2.79 29.88 3.08
N LEU A 2 -3.76 29.44 3.90
CA LEU A 2 -4.04 28.02 4.18
C LEU A 2 -5.55 27.81 4.34
N ALA A 3 -6.33 28.28 3.36
CA ALA A 3 -7.80 28.25 3.42
C ALA A 3 -8.47 28.11 2.03
N ALA A 4 -7.76 27.54 1.04
CA ALA A 4 -8.28 27.39 -0.32
C ALA A 4 -8.42 25.91 -0.77
N CYS A 5 -8.12 24.93 0.10
CA CYS A 5 -8.20 23.49 -0.26
C CYS A 5 -9.41 22.76 0.34
N THR A 6 -10.25 23.42 1.13
CA THR A 6 -11.53 22.85 1.58
C THR A 6 -12.59 23.06 0.51
N GLY A 7 -12.41 22.38 -0.62
CA GLY A 7 -13.44 22.26 -1.65
C GLY A 7 -14.70 21.67 -1.03
N CYS A 8 -15.74 22.48 -0.93
CA CYS A 8 -17.08 22.06 -0.56
C CYS A 8 -17.53 20.87 -1.42
N THR A 9 -18.30 19.97 -0.79
CA THR A 9 -19.12 18.89 -1.39
C THR A 9 -18.45 17.52 -1.63
N GLY A 10 -18.18 16.80 -0.54
CA GLY A 10 -18.03 15.34 -0.52
C GLY A 10 -16.73 14.80 -1.08
N SER A 11 -16.32 13.62 -0.60
CA SER A 11 -15.17 12.90 -1.15
C SER A 11 -15.45 12.51 -2.60
N ARG A 12 -15.13 13.39 -3.57
CA ARG A 12 -15.18 13.10 -5.02
C ARG A 12 -14.41 11.83 -5.37
N TRP A 13 -13.39 11.55 -4.56
CA TRP A 13 -12.48 10.42 -4.65
C TRP A 13 -13.20 9.06 -4.59
N GLY A 14 -14.24 8.96 -3.77
CA GLY A 14 -14.98 7.71 -3.62
C GLY A 14 -15.87 7.31 -4.79
N ARG A 15 -16.25 8.25 -5.65
CA ARG A 15 -17.32 8.03 -6.62
C ARG A 15 -16.85 7.50 -7.98
N SER A 16 -15.61 7.75 -8.36
CA SER A 16 -15.07 7.28 -9.64
C SER A 16 -14.54 5.85 -9.58
N HIS A 17 -14.45 5.26 -8.38
CA HIS A 17 -14.03 3.87 -8.21
C HIS A 17 -15.24 2.96 -7.95
N PRO A 18 -15.52 1.97 -8.82
CA PRO A 18 -16.73 1.15 -8.73
C PRO A 18 -16.91 0.48 -7.35
N SER A 19 -15.87 -0.15 -6.80
CA SER A 19 -15.89 -0.80 -5.48
C SER A 19 -16.20 0.17 -4.32
N TYR A 20 -15.72 1.40 -4.39
CA TYR A 20 -15.98 2.39 -3.34
C TYR A 20 -17.38 2.98 -3.48
N ALA A 21 -17.82 3.27 -4.70
CA ALA A 21 -19.16 3.76 -4.98
C ALA A 21 -20.24 2.78 -4.49
N ALA A 22 -19.98 1.47 -4.59
CA ALA A 22 -20.86 0.43 -4.04
C ALA A 22 -20.96 0.49 -2.51
N LYS A 23 -19.84 0.69 -1.80
CA LYS A 23 -19.81 0.79 -0.32
C LYS A 23 -20.42 2.09 0.21
N TYR A 24 -20.29 3.18 -0.55
CA TYR A 24 -20.71 4.53 -0.15
C TYR A 24 -21.57 5.24 -1.22
N PRO A 25 -22.81 4.78 -1.46
CA PRO A 25 -23.66 5.31 -2.53
C PRO A 25 -24.23 6.70 -2.24
N ARG A 26 -24.44 7.05 -0.96
CA ARG A 26 -25.06 8.32 -0.54
C ARG A 26 -24.05 9.30 0.04
N HIS A 27 -24.17 10.57 -0.33
CA HIS A 27 -23.40 11.66 0.27
C HIS A 27 -23.80 11.85 1.74
N THR A 28 -22.84 12.23 2.58
CA THR A 28 -23.12 12.65 3.95
C THR A 28 -22.34 13.93 4.27
N GLY A 29 -23.03 14.90 4.87
CA GLY A 29 -22.40 16.10 5.44
C GLY A 29 -21.89 15.92 6.87
N ASN A 30 -22.05 14.72 7.45
CA ASN A 30 -21.58 14.44 8.80
C ASN A 30 -20.04 14.27 8.80
N LEU A 31 -19.33 15.14 9.53
CA LEU A 31 -17.87 15.15 9.60
C LEU A 31 -17.27 13.83 10.07
N ALA A 32 -17.89 13.15 11.04
CA ALA A 32 -17.42 11.86 11.52
C ALA A 32 -17.55 10.79 10.43
N ARG A 33 -18.63 10.80 9.64
CA ARG A 33 -18.79 9.91 8.49
C ARG A 33 -17.84 10.27 7.34
N MET A 34 -17.56 11.56 7.12
CA MET A 34 -16.57 11.99 6.14
C MET A 34 -15.14 11.60 6.54
N ALA A 35 -14.79 11.75 7.82
CA ALA A 35 -13.52 11.28 8.37
C ALA A 35 -13.43 9.75 8.27
N LYS A 36 -14.49 9.04 8.63
CA LYS A 36 -14.59 7.59 8.41
C LYS A 36 -14.44 7.23 6.94
N GLN A 37 -15.08 7.92 6.00
CA GLN A 37 -14.91 7.68 4.56
C GLN A 37 -13.48 7.96 4.08
N ALA A 38 -12.81 8.98 4.64
CA ALA A 38 -11.42 9.30 4.32
C ALA A 38 -10.44 8.26 4.90
N VAL A 39 -10.77 7.64 6.04
CA VAL A 39 -9.94 6.67 6.76
C VAL A 39 -10.28 5.22 6.41
N ASP A 40 -11.53 4.90 6.06
CA ASP A 40 -12.03 3.60 5.59
C ASP A 40 -11.82 3.46 4.07
N ALA A 41 -10.80 4.14 3.59
CA ALA A 41 -10.41 4.15 2.21
C ALA A 41 -9.55 2.91 1.97
N ARG A 42 -10.23 1.81 1.62
CA ARG A 42 -10.28 1.29 0.24
C ARG A 42 -10.39 -0.23 0.26
N HIS A 43 -11.47 -0.75 -0.30
CA HIS A 43 -11.61 -2.18 -0.57
C HIS A 43 -10.84 -2.50 -1.85
N VAL A 44 -9.52 -2.66 -1.71
CA VAL A 44 -8.60 -3.09 -2.80
C VAL A 44 -8.54 -4.61 -2.94
N ALA A 45 -9.37 -5.34 -2.18
CA ALA A 45 -9.41 -6.79 -2.20
C ALA A 45 -9.65 -7.30 -3.64
N GLY A 46 -8.76 -8.17 -4.10
CA GLY A 46 -8.77 -8.73 -5.45
C GLY A 46 -8.16 -7.84 -6.53
N GLU A 47 -7.71 -6.62 -6.21
CA GLU A 47 -7.14 -5.71 -7.20
C GLU A 47 -5.66 -6.00 -7.49
N THR A 48 -5.23 -5.63 -8.69
CA THR A 48 -3.85 -5.75 -9.17
C THR A 48 -3.40 -4.44 -9.78
N GLY A 49 -2.12 -4.14 -9.65
CA GLY A 49 -1.51 -2.97 -10.26
C GLY A 49 -0.04 -3.16 -10.60
N LEU A 50 0.54 -2.09 -11.12
CA LEU A 50 1.95 -1.96 -11.46
C LEU A 50 2.58 -0.90 -10.57
N TYR A 51 3.86 -1.04 -10.27
CA TYR A 51 4.62 -0.05 -9.54
C TYR A 51 5.99 0.22 -10.16
N SER A 52 6.47 1.43 -9.95
CA SER A 52 7.83 1.86 -10.21
C SER A 52 8.35 2.67 -9.03
N GLY A 53 9.63 2.56 -8.72
CA GLY A 53 10.20 3.28 -7.59
C GLY A 53 11.71 3.43 -7.68
N VAL A 54 12.19 4.37 -6.88
CA VAL A 54 13.61 4.60 -6.67
C VAL A 54 13.89 4.63 -5.17
N SER A 55 15.05 4.15 -4.78
CA SER A 55 15.52 4.22 -3.40
C SER A 55 16.98 4.59 -3.34
N GLY A 56 17.39 5.17 -2.21
CA GLY A 56 18.73 5.72 -2.04
C GLY A 56 19.21 5.66 -0.60
N ARG A 57 20.52 5.79 -0.44
CA ARG A 57 21.23 5.98 0.83
C ARG A 57 22.41 6.91 0.61
N ASP A 58 22.84 7.58 1.67
CA ASP A 58 23.90 8.58 1.58
C ASP A 58 25.31 8.00 1.84
N GLU A 59 25.44 7.01 2.74
CA GLU A 59 26.76 6.51 3.16
C GLU A 59 26.83 4.97 3.29
N PRO A 60 27.68 4.29 2.49
CA PRO A 60 28.16 4.76 1.18
C PRO A 60 26.98 5.11 0.27
N ALA A 61 27.17 6.13 -0.57
CA ALA A 61 26.17 6.52 -1.55
C ALA A 61 25.78 5.31 -2.40
N GLY A 62 24.48 5.15 -2.63
CA GLY A 62 23.93 4.03 -3.38
C GLY A 62 22.44 4.20 -3.59
N GLY A 63 21.89 3.42 -4.51
CA GLY A 63 20.47 3.44 -4.77
C GLY A 63 19.98 2.23 -5.52
N ALA A 64 18.67 2.09 -5.59
CA ALA A 64 18.02 1.06 -6.35
C ALA A 64 16.85 1.60 -7.17
N VAL A 65 16.57 0.92 -8.26
CA VAL A 65 15.39 1.15 -9.10
C VAL A 65 14.57 -0.14 -9.11
N HIS A 66 13.25 0.01 -8.99
CA HIS A 66 12.31 -1.09 -8.85
C HIS A 66 11.19 -0.95 -9.86
N LEU A 67 10.80 -2.04 -10.52
CA LEU A 67 9.69 -2.10 -11.46
C LEU A 67 8.96 -3.44 -11.29
N GLY A 68 7.63 -3.43 -11.16
CA GLY A 68 6.92 -4.69 -10.98
C GLY A 68 5.40 -4.59 -10.92
N GLY A 69 4.80 -5.69 -10.50
CA GLY A 69 3.37 -5.81 -10.24
C GLY A 69 3.07 -6.15 -8.80
N PHE A 70 1.89 -5.75 -8.33
CA PHE A 70 1.38 -6.11 -7.02
C PHE A 70 -0.06 -6.59 -7.09
N HIS A 71 -0.46 -7.41 -6.13
CA HIS A 71 -1.80 -7.97 -6.02
C HIS A 71 -2.26 -8.01 -4.56
N TYR A 72 -3.52 -7.66 -4.33
CA TYR A 72 -4.19 -7.76 -3.05
C TYR A 72 -5.07 -9.01 -3.02
N PRO A 73 -4.69 -10.08 -2.32
CA PRO A 73 -5.49 -11.30 -2.30
C PRO A 73 -6.86 -11.05 -1.66
N GLU A 74 -7.92 -11.54 -2.32
CA GLU A 74 -9.30 -11.30 -1.90
C GLU A 74 -9.60 -11.90 -0.52
N TYR A 75 -9.07 -13.10 -0.24
CA TYR A 75 -9.25 -13.79 1.03
C TYR A 75 -8.60 -13.08 2.24
N LEU A 76 -7.79 -12.04 2.01
CA LEU A 76 -7.16 -11.21 3.04
C LEU A 76 -7.77 -9.81 3.10
N ASN A 77 -8.94 -9.59 2.48
CA ASN A 77 -9.69 -8.33 2.50
C ASN A 77 -8.86 -7.09 2.08
N GLY A 78 -7.81 -7.28 1.27
CA GLY A 78 -6.91 -6.21 0.85
C GLY A 78 -5.98 -5.66 1.95
N ALA A 79 -5.91 -6.32 3.12
CA ALA A 79 -4.97 -5.96 4.18
C ALA A 79 -3.53 -6.36 3.83
N VAL A 80 -3.36 -7.37 2.97
CA VAL A 80 -2.06 -7.86 2.51
C VAL A 80 -1.88 -7.54 1.03
N GLU A 81 -0.76 -6.90 0.71
CA GLU A 81 -0.24 -6.77 -0.64
C GLU A 81 0.82 -7.86 -0.87
N THR A 82 0.81 -8.48 -2.03
CA THR A 82 1.90 -9.31 -2.54
C THR A 82 2.51 -8.62 -3.76
N ARG A 83 3.83 -8.62 -3.90
CA ARG A 83 4.54 -7.96 -4.99
C ARG A 83 5.61 -8.86 -5.61
N LEU A 84 5.82 -8.66 -6.91
CA LEU A 84 6.87 -9.30 -7.69
C LEU A 84 7.39 -8.29 -8.73
N GLY A 85 8.69 -8.22 -8.93
CA GLY A 85 9.29 -7.25 -9.83
C GLY A 85 10.75 -7.55 -10.16
N ILE A 86 11.34 -6.61 -10.86
CA ILE A 86 12.77 -6.52 -11.13
C ILE A 86 13.35 -5.35 -10.35
N GLN A 87 14.59 -5.51 -9.92
CA GLN A 87 15.32 -4.53 -9.13
C GLN A 87 16.76 -4.45 -9.63
N GLY A 88 17.23 -3.22 -9.87
CA GLY A 88 18.64 -2.90 -10.01
C GLY A 88 19.15 -2.17 -8.78
N VAL A 89 20.26 -2.59 -8.20
CA VAL A 89 20.91 -1.96 -7.05
C VAL A 89 22.32 -1.55 -7.44
N GLY A 90 22.69 -0.31 -7.18
CA GLY A 90 24.02 0.23 -7.45
C GLY A 90 24.61 0.91 -6.22
N VAL A 91 25.86 0.58 -5.88
CA VAL A 91 26.64 1.26 -4.83
C VAL A 91 27.94 1.78 -5.45
N PRO A 92 27.97 3.05 -5.89
CA PRO A 92 29.11 3.67 -6.58
C PRO A 92 30.49 3.45 -5.94
N ASN A 93 30.60 3.49 -4.61
CA ASN A 93 31.90 3.35 -3.94
C ASN A 93 32.44 1.90 -3.87
N LYS A 94 31.74 0.93 -4.46
CA LYS A 94 32.14 -0.50 -4.44
C LYS A 94 32.20 -1.13 -5.85
N ASP A 95 32.09 -0.33 -6.93
CA ASP A 95 31.93 -0.81 -8.32
C ASP A 95 30.88 -1.93 -8.42
N PHE A 96 29.85 -1.83 -7.60
CA PHE A 96 28.85 -2.87 -7.41
C PHE A 96 27.55 -2.42 -8.06
N PHE A 97 27.21 -3.06 -9.17
CA PHE A 97 25.90 -2.99 -9.79
C PHE A 97 25.33 -4.41 -9.89
N SER A 98 24.17 -4.65 -9.28
CA SER A 98 23.51 -5.95 -9.29
C SER A 98 22.09 -5.81 -9.82
N GLY A 99 21.72 -6.69 -10.73
CA GLY A 99 20.39 -6.76 -11.34
C GLY A 99 19.70 -8.06 -10.95
N GLY A 100 18.41 -8.00 -10.61
CA GLY A 100 17.72 -9.18 -10.13
C GLY A 100 16.21 -9.07 -10.07
N PHE A 101 15.62 -10.07 -9.44
CA PHE A 101 14.19 -10.15 -9.15
C PHE A 101 13.94 -9.83 -7.68
N GLU A 102 12.84 -9.13 -7.42
CA GLU A 102 12.32 -8.91 -6.06
C GLU A 102 10.93 -9.50 -5.91
N CYS A 103 10.64 -10.07 -4.75
CA CYS A 103 9.30 -10.47 -4.36
C CYS A 103 9.03 -10.09 -2.90
N GLY A 104 7.78 -10.02 -2.48
CA GLY A 104 7.48 -9.75 -1.08
C GLY A 104 6.01 -9.60 -0.75
N ALA A 105 5.74 -9.40 0.53
CA ALA A 105 4.42 -9.13 1.05
C ALA A 105 4.43 -7.96 2.04
N ARG A 106 3.37 -7.16 2.05
CA ARG A 106 3.18 -6.04 2.99
C ARG A 106 1.82 -6.15 3.66
N LEU A 107 1.79 -5.99 4.98
CA LEU A 107 0.58 -5.80 5.76
C LEU A 107 0.36 -4.30 5.95
N GLN A 108 -0.82 -3.80 5.62
CA GLN A 108 -1.15 -2.38 5.65
C GLN A 108 -2.50 -2.13 6.30
N SER A 109 -2.70 -0.93 6.87
CA SER A 109 -4.02 -0.52 7.34
C SER A 109 -4.95 -0.19 6.15
N PRO A 110 -6.27 -0.41 6.27
CA PRO A 110 -7.23 -0.17 5.19
C PRO A 110 -7.61 1.33 5.11
N SER A 111 -6.60 2.19 4.94
CA SER A 111 -6.75 3.64 4.99
C SER A 111 -6.10 4.37 3.84
N ARG A 112 -6.51 5.62 3.60
CA ARG A 112 -5.96 6.45 2.51
C ARG A 112 -4.47 6.72 2.72
N LEU A 113 -4.13 7.05 3.97
CA LEU A 113 -2.78 7.04 4.49
C LEU A 113 -2.59 5.71 5.21
N ALA A 114 -1.99 4.75 4.54
CA ALA A 114 -1.85 3.38 5.03
C ALA A 114 -0.40 3.12 5.44
N PRO A 115 -0.05 3.24 6.73
CA PRO A 115 1.17 2.65 7.24
C PRO A 115 1.21 1.15 6.91
N PHE A 116 2.40 0.66 6.60
CA PHE A 116 2.62 -0.74 6.30
C PHE A 116 3.94 -1.26 6.88
N VAL A 117 3.96 -2.57 7.08
CA VAL A 117 5.15 -3.36 7.40
C VAL A 117 5.19 -4.54 6.44
N GLY A 118 6.37 -4.98 6.03
CA GLY A 118 6.50 -6.01 5.04
C GLY A 118 7.81 -6.76 5.13
N ILE A 119 7.87 -7.84 4.36
CA ILE A 119 9.06 -8.64 4.15
C ILE A 119 9.14 -8.99 2.67
N GLY A 120 10.33 -8.86 2.11
CA GLY A 120 10.64 -9.23 0.74
C GLY A 120 11.90 -10.06 0.64
N GLY A 121 12.17 -10.50 -0.57
CA GLY A 121 13.40 -11.14 -0.98
C GLY A 121 13.91 -10.51 -2.27
N TYR A 122 15.22 -10.48 -2.40
CA TYR A 122 15.92 -10.15 -3.64
C TYR A 122 16.82 -11.31 -4.02
N ALA A 123 16.89 -11.60 -5.31
CA ALA A 123 17.85 -12.52 -5.89
C ALA A 123 18.35 -11.90 -7.20
N GLY A 124 19.65 -11.62 -7.25
CA GLY A 124 20.28 -10.96 -8.39
C GLY A 124 21.68 -11.46 -8.63
N GLY A 125 22.24 -11.03 -9.74
CA GLY A 125 23.63 -11.29 -10.09
C GLY A 125 24.33 -10.00 -10.48
N ASN A 126 25.63 -9.98 -10.27
CA ASN A 126 26.52 -8.95 -10.75
C ASN A 126 27.68 -9.61 -11.49
N GLU A 127 28.06 -9.01 -12.61
CA GLU A 127 29.32 -9.29 -13.27
C GLU A 127 30.34 -8.32 -12.66
N LYS A 128 31.43 -8.83 -12.10
CA LYS A 128 32.56 -8.00 -11.68
C LYS A 128 33.61 -8.07 -12.78
N ASP A 129 34.00 -6.90 -13.28
CA ASP A 129 35.25 -6.74 -13.99
C ASP A 129 36.38 -6.97 -12.95
N ASP A 130 37.19 -8.00 -13.14
CA ASP A 130 38.23 -8.38 -12.18
C ASP A 130 39.56 -7.65 -12.43
N GLY A 131 39.62 -6.80 -13.47
CA GLY A 131 40.78 -6.02 -13.85
C GLY A 131 41.95 -6.90 -14.32
N ARG A 132 41.66 -8.12 -14.78
CA ARG A 132 42.67 -9.09 -15.23
C ARG A 132 42.49 -9.42 -16.69
N ASP A 133 43.61 -9.39 -17.39
CA ASP A 133 43.78 -10.03 -18.70
C ASP A 133 43.82 -11.56 -18.49
N ASN A 134 42.63 -12.15 -18.39
CA ASN A 134 42.39 -13.57 -18.16
C ASN A 134 42.70 -14.43 -19.41
N ASN A 135 42.90 -13.81 -20.57
CA ASN A 135 43.25 -14.50 -21.82
C ASN A 135 44.68 -14.22 -22.34
N GLY A 136 45.40 -13.30 -21.70
CA GLY A 136 46.81 -12.98 -21.93
C GLY A 136 47.10 -12.17 -23.20
N ASN A 137 46.13 -11.43 -23.73
CA ASN A 137 46.25 -10.71 -24.99
C ASN A 137 46.67 -9.23 -24.85
N GLY A 138 46.89 -8.76 -23.62
CA GLY A 138 47.34 -7.41 -23.28
C GLY A 138 46.21 -6.38 -23.16
N TYR A 139 44.95 -6.78 -23.32
CA TYR A 139 43.77 -5.98 -23.03
C TYR A 139 43.15 -6.46 -21.71
N ILE A 140 42.62 -5.53 -20.92
CA ILE A 140 42.05 -5.80 -19.60
C ILE A 140 40.53 -5.65 -19.73
N ASP A 141 39.77 -6.61 -19.18
CA ASP A 141 38.30 -6.61 -19.10
C ASP A 141 37.63 -6.60 -20.50
N GLU A 142 37.91 -7.62 -21.33
CA GLU A 142 37.27 -7.78 -22.64
C GLU A 142 35.95 -8.58 -22.56
N ASP A 143 34.99 -8.28 -23.46
CA ASP A 143 33.67 -8.96 -23.60
C ASP A 143 33.71 -10.50 -23.76
N PHE A 144 34.90 -11.10 -23.89
CA PHE A 144 35.13 -12.55 -24.06
C PHE A 144 35.93 -13.21 -22.93
N GLU A 145 36.25 -12.48 -21.86
CA GLU A 145 36.92 -13.03 -20.68
C GLU A 145 35.92 -13.63 -19.69
N LYS A 146 36.34 -14.66 -18.94
CA LYS A 146 35.47 -15.34 -17.98
C LYS A 146 35.26 -14.44 -16.76
N ASN A 147 34.24 -13.59 -16.82
CA ASN A 147 33.82 -12.77 -15.69
C ASN A 147 33.35 -13.66 -14.54
N ASP A 148 33.86 -13.43 -13.33
CA ASP A 148 33.38 -14.09 -12.12
C ASP A 148 31.96 -13.58 -11.83
N THR A 149 30.96 -14.36 -12.25
CA THR A 149 29.55 -14.09 -11.93
C THR A 149 29.30 -14.39 -10.45
N SER A 150 28.99 -13.36 -9.67
CA SER A 150 28.50 -13.55 -8.29
C SER A 150 26.99 -13.40 -8.22
N TYR A 151 26.37 -14.22 -7.37
CA TYR A 151 24.94 -14.17 -7.08
C TYR A 151 24.72 -13.66 -5.66
N ASP A 152 23.80 -12.71 -5.52
CA ASP A 152 23.41 -12.13 -4.25
C ASP A 152 21.96 -12.44 -3.96
N VAL A 153 21.71 -12.91 -2.73
CA VAL A 153 20.35 -13.03 -2.20
C VAL A 153 20.23 -12.19 -0.95
N ALA A 154 19.07 -11.55 -0.78
CA ALA A 154 18.81 -10.75 0.41
C ALA A 154 17.38 -10.94 0.92
N VAL A 155 17.22 -10.90 2.24
CA VAL A 155 15.92 -10.74 2.90
C VAL A 155 15.73 -9.28 3.24
N ILE A 156 14.56 -8.74 2.95
CA ILE A 156 14.28 -7.30 2.98
C ILE A 156 13.08 -7.04 3.88
N PRO A 157 13.24 -6.94 5.21
CA PRO A 157 12.26 -6.28 6.05
C PRO A 157 12.06 -4.82 5.59
N GLU A 158 10.81 -4.40 5.53
CA GLU A 158 10.40 -3.09 5.02
C GLU A 158 9.33 -2.46 5.93
N VAL A 159 9.43 -1.16 6.16
CA VAL A 159 8.37 -0.37 6.79
C VAL A 159 8.12 0.89 5.97
N GLY A 160 6.90 1.39 5.97
CA GLY A 160 6.60 2.58 5.19
C GLY A 160 5.17 3.07 5.32
N VAL A 161 4.83 3.97 4.42
CA VAL A 161 3.50 4.55 4.30
C VAL A 161 3.09 4.65 2.84
N HIS A 162 1.85 4.25 2.59
CA HIS A 162 1.15 4.47 1.34
C HIS A 162 0.25 5.69 1.45
N PHE A 163 0.22 6.51 0.41
CA PHE A 163 -0.73 7.60 0.26
C PHE A 163 -1.44 7.49 -1.09
N TRP A 164 -2.75 7.28 -1.04
CA TRP A 164 -3.55 7.25 -2.25
C TRP A 164 -3.91 8.68 -2.71
N THR A 165 -3.28 9.10 -3.81
CA THR A 165 -3.50 10.42 -4.42
C THR A 165 -4.77 10.41 -5.27
N THR A 166 -5.02 9.35 -6.03
CA THR A 166 -6.26 9.09 -6.77
C THR A 166 -6.75 7.67 -6.49
N PRO A 167 -8.01 7.32 -6.79
CA PRO A 167 -8.50 5.96 -6.54
C PRO A 167 -7.76 4.88 -7.32
N TYR A 168 -6.88 5.25 -8.24
CA TYR A 168 -6.07 4.33 -9.03
C TYR A 168 -4.58 4.53 -8.80
N ILE A 169 -4.16 5.68 -8.26
CA ILE A 169 -2.76 6.07 -8.11
C ILE A 169 -2.40 6.20 -6.64
N ARG A 170 -1.37 5.46 -6.25
CA ARG A 170 -0.77 5.47 -4.92
C ARG A 170 0.68 5.89 -5.01
N THR A 171 1.08 6.77 -4.10
CA THR A 171 2.48 7.05 -3.82
C THR A 171 2.87 6.32 -2.54
N SER A 172 4.08 5.79 -2.47
CA SER A 172 4.60 5.14 -1.25
C SER A 172 5.94 5.71 -0.88
N ALA A 173 6.21 5.82 0.41
CA ALA A 173 7.54 6.06 0.96
C ALA A 173 7.89 4.90 1.90
N SER A 174 9.13 4.40 1.83
CA SER A 174 9.55 3.26 2.66
C SER A 174 11.01 3.30 3.07
N ALA A 175 11.32 2.59 4.15
CA ALA A 175 12.65 2.25 4.60
C ALA A 175 12.78 0.72 4.55
N SER A 176 13.77 0.24 3.81
CA SER A 176 14.03 -1.18 3.57
C SER A 176 15.42 -1.54 4.06
N TYR A 177 15.55 -2.57 4.88
CA TYR A 177 16.85 -3.05 5.36
C TYR A 177 17.19 -4.36 4.65
N TYR A 178 18.32 -4.40 3.95
CA TYR A 178 18.80 -5.52 3.16
C TYR A 178 19.74 -6.37 4.03
N VAL A 179 19.29 -7.57 4.36
CA VAL A 179 20.10 -8.61 5.01
C VAL A 179 20.62 -9.53 3.93
N THR A 180 21.90 -9.41 3.59
CA THR A 180 22.50 -10.04 2.42
C THR A 180 23.21 -11.35 2.76
N SER A 181 23.25 -12.29 1.82
CA SER A 181 24.02 -13.54 1.97
C SER A 181 25.53 -13.34 2.04
N ALA A 182 26.03 -12.18 1.61
CA ALA A 182 27.45 -11.82 1.64
C ALA A 182 27.98 -11.52 3.06
N GLY A 183 27.11 -11.52 4.08
CA GLY A 183 27.46 -11.27 5.48
C GLY A 183 27.16 -9.84 5.94
N GLY A 184 27.15 -9.62 7.26
CA GLY A 184 26.62 -8.39 7.88
C GLY A 184 27.30 -7.08 7.47
N ASP A 185 28.56 -7.12 7.02
CA ASP A 185 29.27 -5.94 6.49
C ASP A 185 28.73 -5.47 5.14
N SER A 186 27.90 -6.29 4.50
CA SER A 186 27.22 -6.00 3.25
C SER A 186 25.73 -5.66 3.45
N ASP A 187 25.26 -5.62 4.70
CA ASP A 187 23.88 -5.23 5.00
C ASP A 187 23.72 -3.70 4.89
N PHE A 188 22.57 -3.26 4.41
CA PHE A 188 22.34 -1.83 4.21
C PHE A 188 20.87 -1.44 4.26
N MET A 189 20.63 -0.17 4.57
CA MET A 189 19.29 0.43 4.52
C MET A 189 19.15 1.30 3.28
N LEU A 190 18.00 1.21 2.61
CA LEU A 190 17.58 2.10 1.53
C LEU A 190 16.28 2.81 1.92
N TYR A 191 16.19 4.10 1.56
CA TYR A 191 14.97 4.88 1.67
C TYR A 191 14.41 5.12 0.28
N GLY A 192 13.15 4.75 0.08
CA GLY A 192 12.54 4.70 -1.23
C GLY A 192 11.26 5.51 -1.35
N VAL A 193 11.00 5.96 -2.58
CA VAL A 193 9.70 6.46 -3.02
C VAL A 193 9.24 5.67 -4.24
N SER A 194 7.96 5.33 -4.28
CA SER A 194 7.38 4.61 -5.42
C SER A 194 6.02 5.16 -5.82
N LEU A 195 5.69 4.98 -7.10
CA LEU A 195 4.39 5.23 -7.67
C LEU A 195 3.77 3.91 -8.08
N SER A 196 2.49 3.73 -7.78
CA SER A 196 1.72 2.54 -8.09
C SER A 196 0.44 2.93 -8.82
N VAL A 197 0.08 2.19 -9.85
CA VAL A 197 -1.14 2.37 -10.64
C VAL A 197 -1.91 1.06 -10.66
N LEU A 198 -3.19 1.10 -10.30
CA LEU A 198 -4.07 -0.04 -10.44
C LEU A 198 -4.58 -0.20 -11.86
N THR A 199 -4.52 -1.43 -12.35
CA THR A 199 -4.81 -1.75 -13.76
C THR A 199 -6.12 -2.51 -13.94
N LYS A 200 -6.59 -3.20 -12.90
CA LYS A 200 -7.86 -3.94 -12.93
C LYS A 200 -8.73 -3.54 -11.72
N PRO A 201 -9.56 -2.50 -11.84
CA PRO A 201 -10.60 -2.28 -10.85
C PRO A 201 -11.55 -3.48 -10.87
N LYS A 202 -11.89 -4.01 -9.69
CA LYS A 202 -12.98 -4.97 -9.57
C LYS A 202 -14.25 -4.26 -10.06
N SER A 203 -14.80 -4.70 -11.18
CA SER A 203 -16.21 -4.39 -11.46
C SER A 203 -16.99 -4.91 -10.26
N PRO A 204 -17.84 -4.10 -9.60
CA PRO A 204 -18.69 -4.61 -8.55
C PRO A 204 -19.38 -5.84 -9.14
N ALA A 205 -19.35 -6.95 -8.43
CA ALA A 205 -20.27 -8.03 -8.74
C ALA A 205 -21.64 -7.33 -8.85
N TYR A 206 -22.26 -7.41 -10.02
CA TYR A 206 -23.64 -7.01 -10.17
C TYR A 206 -24.40 -8.00 -9.29
N THR A 207 -24.54 -7.68 -8.01
CA THR A 207 -25.60 -8.26 -7.20
C THR A 207 -26.85 -7.73 -7.84
N ASP A 208 -27.58 -8.64 -8.50
CA ASP A 208 -28.88 -8.30 -9.06
C ASP A 208 -29.67 -7.61 -7.95
N PRO A 209 -30.18 -6.38 -8.17
CA PRO A 209 -31.04 -5.71 -7.20
C PRO A 209 -32.21 -6.59 -6.75
N SER A 210 -32.59 -7.61 -7.54
CA SER A 210 -33.59 -8.61 -7.17
C SER A 210 -33.14 -9.58 -6.05
N GLU A 211 -31.84 -9.83 -5.87
CA GLU A 211 -31.32 -10.72 -4.82
C GLU A 211 -31.26 -10.06 -3.44
N PHE A 212 -31.34 -8.72 -3.36
CA PHE A 212 -31.33 -7.97 -2.09
C PHE A 212 -32.72 -7.59 -1.58
N CYS A 213 -33.78 -8.12 -2.20
CA CYS A 213 -35.14 -7.99 -1.70
C CYS A 213 -35.68 -9.36 -1.27
N PRO A 214 -35.23 -9.94 -0.13
CA PRO A 214 -35.93 -11.07 0.48
C PRO A 214 -37.27 -10.63 1.11
N ILE A 215 -37.55 -9.33 1.14
CA ILE A 215 -38.86 -8.80 1.46
C ILE A 215 -39.64 -8.79 0.15
N ASP A 216 -40.43 -9.85 -0.05
CA ASP A 216 -41.65 -9.76 -0.82
C ASP A 216 -42.35 -8.47 -0.38
N CYS A 217 -42.38 -7.45 -1.25
CA CYS A 217 -43.20 -6.27 -1.06
C CYS A 217 -44.69 -6.62 -1.24
N GLY A 218 -45.09 -7.80 -0.77
CA GLY A 218 -46.46 -8.17 -0.52
C GLY A 218 -47.08 -7.12 0.38
N ASP A 219 -48.28 -6.71 -0.03
CA ASP A 219 -49.07 -5.64 0.54
C ASP A 219 -48.80 -5.37 2.02
N ALA A 220 -48.34 -4.16 2.29
CA ALA A 220 -48.08 -3.61 3.61
C ALA A 220 -49.32 -3.72 4.51
N THR A 221 -49.50 -4.85 5.18
CA THR A 221 -50.54 -5.04 6.19
C THR A 221 -50.15 -5.90 7.39
N ASP A 222 -48.92 -6.44 7.50
CA ASP A 222 -48.58 -7.18 8.71
C ASP A 222 -47.24 -6.81 9.37
N SER A 223 -47.38 -6.30 10.58
CA SER A 223 -46.33 -5.90 11.49
C SER A 223 -46.03 -7.06 12.43
N SER A 224 -45.09 -7.93 12.08
CA SER A 224 -44.38 -8.72 13.09
C SER A 224 -43.04 -9.18 12.55
N GLY A 225 -41.99 -8.76 13.27
CA GLY A 225 -40.61 -8.86 12.81
C GLY A 225 -40.07 -10.29 12.80
N LEU A 226 -38.95 -10.43 12.08
CA LEU A 226 -37.76 -11.23 12.39
C LEU A 226 -36.90 -11.26 11.11
N PHE A 227 -35.82 -10.48 11.06
CA PHE A 227 -34.83 -10.54 9.98
C PHE A 227 -33.69 -11.48 10.36
N PRO A 228 -33.39 -12.54 9.59
CA PRO A 228 -32.20 -13.34 9.80
C PRO A 228 -31.01 -12.80 8.98
N GLY A 229 -29.91 -12.50 9.68
CA GLY A 229 -28.55 -12.73 9.16
C GLY A 229 -27.84 -11.60 8.41
N GLU A 230 -27.55 -10.47 9.08
CA GLU A 230 -26.45 -9.58 8.65
C GLU A 230 -25.09 -10.19 9.03
N LEU A 231 -24.33 -10.64 8.04
CA LEU A 231 -22.97 -11.21 8.18
C LEU A 231 -21.85 -10.16 8.24
N TYR A 232 -22.19 -8.90 8.49
CA TYR A 232 -21.24 -7.86 8.83
C TYR A 232 -21.55 -7.40 10.26
N PRO A 233 -20.56 -7.03 11.08
CA PRO A 233 -20.84 -6.29 12.30
C PRO A 233 -21.41 -4.94 11.86
N SER A 234 -22.74 -4.93 11.69
CA SER A 234 -23.56 -3.76 11.48
C SER A 234 -23.82 -3.03 12.78
N GLU A 235 -23.09 -3.39 13.87
CA GLU A 235 -23.26 -2.82 15.21
C GLU A 235 -23.60 -1.34 15.05
N PRO A 236 -24.89 -0.99 15.26
CA PRO A 236 -25.26 0.39 15.19
C PRO A 236 -24.39 1.06 16.22
N TRP A 237 -23.70 2.12 15.82
CA TRP A 237 -22.98 2.98 16.75
C TRP A 237 -23.89 3.16 17.96
N PRO A 238 -23.39 3.00 19.21
CA PRO A 238 -24.17 3.40 20.36
C PRO A 238 -24.69 4.79 20.03
N GLN A 239 -26.03 4.89 19.94
CA GLN A 239 -26.62 6.19 19.76
C GLN A 239 -26.01 7.03 20.86
N ALA A 240 -25.42 8.17 20.48
CA ALA A 240 -25.06 9.16 21.47
C ALA A 240 -26.38 9.49 22.15
N ASP A 241 -26.62 8.83 23.27
CA ASP A 241 -27.71 9.16 24.14
C ASP A 241 -27.51 10.64 24.42
N SER A 242 -28.51 11.45 24.12
CA SER A 242 -28.46 12.90 24.25
C SER A 242 -28.39 13.36 25.71
N THR A 243 -27.98 12.47 26.62
CA THR A 243 -27.51 12.82 27.94
C THR A 243 -26.11 13.38 27.78
N GLU A 244 -26.02 14.70 27.72
CA GLU A 244 -24.75 15.40 27.94
C GLU A 244 -24.04 14.72 29.12
N PRO A 245 -22.78 14.28 28.96
CA PRO A 245 -22.03 13.80 30.11
C PRO A 245 -22.03 14.93 31.15
N PRO A 246 -22.31 14.66 32.43
CA PRO A 246 -22.29 15.69 33.45
C PRO A 246 -20.95 16.41 33.37
N LEU A 247 -21.00 17.73 33.21
CA LEU A 247 -19.84 18.60 33.24
C LEU A 247 -18.99 18.21 34.44
N ASN A 248 -17.76 17.78 34.18
CA ASN A 248 -16.83 17.42 35.23
C ASN A 248 -16.52 18.72 36.01
N PRO A 249 -16.87 18.80 37.31
CA PRO A 249 -16.67 20.02 38.11
C PRO A 249 -15.19 20.42 38.24
N ALA A 250 -14.25 19.56 37.82
CA ALA A 250 -12.83 19.86 37.80
C ALA A 250 -12.42 20.98 36.80
N TYR A 251 -13.31 21.42 35.90
CA TYR A 251 -12.98 22.40 34.86
C TYR A 251 -13.77 23.73 34.93
N GLU A 252 -14.66 23.91 35.91
CA GLU A 252 -15.44 25.16 36.05
C GLU A 252 -14.60 26.39 36.42
N GLY A 253 -13.36 26.22 36.90
CA GLY A 253 -12.48 27.33 37.28
C GLY A 253 -11.49 27.83 36.22
N LEU A 254 -11.49 27.25 35.01
CA LEU A 254 -10.46 27.49 33.99
C LEU A 254 -10.95 28.29 32.76
N LEU A 255 -12.19 28.76 32.79
CA LEU A 255 -12.83 29.49 31.68
C LEU A 255 -13.54 30.78 32.16
N ASP A 256 -12.89 31.55 33.02
CA ASP A 256 -13.20 32.99 33.13
C ASP A 256 -11.95 33.82 32.72
N PRO A 257 -12.13 34.93 31.98
CA PRO A 257 -11.06 35.74 31.39
C PRO A 257 -10.25 36.57 32.40
#